data_AF-A0A3S3QYX7-F1
#
_entry.id   AF-A0A3S3QYX7-F1
#
_cell.length_a   1.000
_cell.length_b   1.000
_cell.length_c   1.000
_cell.angle_alpha   90.00
_cell.angle_beta   90.00
_cell.angle_gamma   90.00
#
_symmetry.space_group_name_H-M   'P 1'
#
loop_
_entity.id
_entity.type
_entity.pdbx_description
1 polymer ?
#
loop_
_entity_poly.entity_id
_entity_poly.type
_entity_poly.pdbx_seq_one_letter_code
_entity_poly.pdbx_strand_id
1 'polypeptide(L)' 'MKTIAKLLCGTALAALAVAPASAKDLNKVGISVGLLGNPFFVATIKGIEDAAKKINPKVEVTSVSADYDLNKQVSQ' A
#
# COMPACT_ATOMS: atom_id res chain seq x y z
N MET A 1 48.22 13.27 -1.30
CA MET A 1 47.07 13.96 -1.94
C MET A 1 46.24 13.04 -2.84
N LYS A 2 46.83 12.27 -3.76
CA LYS A 2 46.09 11.39 -4.70
C LYS A 2 45.33 10.22 -4.06
N THR A 3 45.80 9.70 -2.93
CA THR A 3 45.16 8.62 -2.15
C THR A 3 43.96 9.08 -1.34
N ILE A 4 44.00 10.32 -0.81
CA ILE A 4 42.88 10.93 -0.08
C ILE A 4 41.71 11.22 -1.03
N ALA A 5 42.01 11.69 -2.25
CA ALA A 5 41.00 11.91 -3.29
C ALA A 5 40.29 10.60 -3.72
N LYS A 6 41.02 9.48 -3.80
CA LYS A 6 40.44 8.16 -4.10
C LYS A 6 39.55 7.63 -2.96
N LEU A 7 39.91 7.90 -1.71
CA LEU A 7 39.13 7.48 -0.55
C LEU A 7 37.81 8.28 -0.42
N LEU A 8 37.85 9.58 -0.71
CA LEU A 8 36.66 10.45 -0.73
C LEU A 8 35.65 10.10 -1.85
N CYS A 9 36.15 9.70 -3.03
CA CYS A 9 35.26 9.19 -4.11
C CYS A 9 34.62 7.84 -3.77
N GLY A 10 35.33 6.96 -3.06
CA GLY A 10 34.79 5.66 -2.63
C GLY A 10 33.64 5.78 -1.64
N THR A 11 33.73 6.74 -0.70
CA THR A 11 32.66 7.01 0.29
C THR A 11 31.44 7.69 -0.33
N ALA A 12 31.62 8.51 -1.36
CA ALA A 12 30.52 9.18 -2.05
C ALA A 12 29.64 8.20 -2.86
N LEU A 13 30.25 7.17 -3.48
CA LEU A 13 29.49 6.12 -4.18
C LEU A 13 28.72 5.20 -3.23
N ALA A 14 29.23 4.96 -2.02
CA ALA A 14 28.54 4.13 -1.02
C ALA A 14 27.28 4.82 -0.46
N ALA A 15 27.24 6.16 -0.41
CA ALA A 15 26.08 6.92 0.05
C ALA A 15 24.92 6.92 -0.96
N LEU A 16 25.21 6.76 -2.26
CA LEU A 16 24.18 6.69 -3.31
C LEU A 16 23.47 5.33 -3.39
N ALA A 17 24.06 4.28 -2.81
CA ALA A 17 23.49 2.93 -2.83
C ALA A 17 22.36 2.71 -1.81
N VAL A 18 22.11 3.67 -0.91
CA VAL A 18 21.11 3.57 0.17
C VAL A 18 20.06 4.68 0.04
N ALA A 19 19.64 5.01 -1.18
CA ALA A 19 18.45 5.83 -1.35
C ALA A 19 17.26 5.08 -0.73
N PRO A 20 16.55 5.63 0.26
CA PRO A 20 15.37 4.99 0.80
C PRO A 20 14.36 4.85 -0.34
N ALA A 21 13.93 3.62 -0.62
CA ALA A 21 12.81 3.39 -1.51
C ALA A 21 11.57 4.05 -0.89
N SER A 22 11.22 5.24 -1.38
CA SER A 22 10.05 5.96 -0.91
C SER A 22 8.81 5.23 -1.42
N ALA A 23 8.13 4.51 -0.53
CA ALA A 23 6.86 3.88 -0.86
C ALA A 23 5.81 4.97 -1.10
N LYS A 24 4.98 4.79 -2.13
CA LYS A 24 3.88 5.70 -2.42
C LYS A 24 2.88 5.69 -1.26
N ASP A 25 2.33 6.86 -0.93
CA ASP A 25 1.35 6.98 0.15
C ASP A 25 0.09 6.14 -0.12
N LEU A 26 -0.36 5.42 0.90
CA LEU A 26 -1.61 4.67 0.87
C LEU A 26 -2.79 5.63 1.11
N ASN A 27 -3.39 6.12 0.03
CA ASN A 27 -4.48 7.10 0.11
C ASN A 27 -5.87 6.48 -0.03
N LYS A 28 -6.01 5.37 -0.77
CA LYS A 28 -7.30 4.73 -1.05
C LYS A 28 -7.16 3.21 -1.08
N VAL A 29 -8.19 2.50 -0.61
CA VAL A 29 -8.32 1.04 -0.68
C VAL A 29 -9.70 0.69 -1.23
N GLY A 30 -9.73 -0.05 -2.33
CA GLY A 30 -10.95 -0.63 -2.89
C GLY A 30 -11.09 -2.10 -2.51
N ILE A 31 -12.28 -2.52 -2.07
CA ILE A 31 -12.56 -3.89 -1.65
C ILE A 31 -13.81 -4.39 -2.39
N SER A 32 -13.68 -5.44 -3.18
CA SER A 32 -14.82 -6.14 -3.79
C SER A 32 -15.01 -7.49 -3.12
N VAL A 33 -16.21 -7.74 -2.60
CA VAL A 33 -16.57 -8.99 -1.91
C VAL A 33 -17.83 -9.59 -2.51
N GLY A 34 -18.08 -10.88 -2.23
CA GLY A 34 -19.28 -11.55 -2.71
C GLY A 34 -20.57 -10.86 -2.26
N LEU A 35 -20.72 -10.56 -0.97
CA LEU A 35 -21.94 -9.94 -0.44
C LEU A 35 -21.65 -9.14 0.85
N LEU A 36 -21.81 -7.81 0.84
CA LEU A 36 -21.56 -6.97 2.02
C LEU A 36 -22.45 -7.34 3.23
N GLY A 37 -23.62 -7.95 2.98
CA GLY A 37 -24.49 -8.44 4.05
C GLY A 37 -23.95 -9.66 4.81
N ASN A 38 -22.88 -10.31 4.35
CA ASN A 38 -22.27 -11.44 5.05
C ASN A 38 -21.37 -10.94 6.21
N PRO A 39 -21.63 -11.34 7.47
CA PRO A 39 -20.85 -10.89 8.64
C PRO A 39 -19.35 -11.17 8.52
N PHE A 40 -18.95 -12.23 7.83
CA PHE A 40 -17.54 -12.53 7.57
C PHE A 40 -16.86 -11.41 6.77
N PHE A 41 -17.52 -10.90 5.74
CA PHE A 41 -16.97 -9.81 4.91
C PHE A 41 -17.01 -8.48 5.64
N VAL A 42 -18.02 -8.22 6.47
CA VAL A 42 -18.07 -7.03 7.34
C VAL A 42 -16.85 -7.00 8.27
N ALA A 43 -16.57 -8.10 8.96
CA ALA A 43 -15.40 -8.21 9.84
C ALA A 43 -14.08 -8.07 9.08
N THR A 44 -13.99 -8.68 7.90
CA THR A 44 -12.81 -8.59 7.03
C THR A 44 -12.55 -7.15 6.59
N ILE A 45 -13.57 -6.44 6.11
CA ILE A 45 -13.47 -5.03 5.69
C ILE A 45 -13.02 -4.16 6.86
N LYS A 46 -13.57 -4.39 8.06
CA LYS A 46 -13.18 -3.66 9.25
C LYS A 46 -11.70 -3.87 9.60
N GLY A 47 -11.23 -5.12 9.55
CA GLY A 47 -9.83 -5.44 9.79
C GLY A 47 -8.89 -4.78 8.77
N ILE A 48 -9.28 -4.75 7.50
CA ILE A 48 -8.53 -4.05 6.43
C ILE A 48 -8.50 -2.55 6.70
N GLU A 49 -9.64 -1.94 7.04
CA GLU A 49 -9.74 -0.51 7.35
C GLU A 49 -8.83 -0.14 8.54
N ASP A 50 -8.85 -0.94 9.61
CA ASP A 50 -8.00 -0.71 10.78
C ASP A 50 -6.50 -0.83 10.44
N ALA A 51 -6.13 -1.80 9.60
CA ALA A 51 -4.76 -1.94 9.13
C ALA A 51 -4.33 -0.77 8.24
N ALA A 52 -5.18 -0.34 7.31
CA ALA A 52 -4.90 0.78 6.42
C ALA A 52 -4.77 2.10 7.20
N LYS A 53 -5.63 2.33 8.20
CA LYS A 53 -5.58 3.52 9.06
C LYS A 53 -4.34 3.60 9.94
N LYS A 54 -3.72 2.47 10.30
CA LYS A 54 -2.41 2.45 10.96
C LYS A 54 -1.29 2.98 10.07
N ILE A 55 -1.41 2.82 8.75
CA ILE A 55 -0.45 3.33 7.76
C ILE A 55 -0.74 4.79 7.46
N ASN A 56 -2.00 5.12 7.16
CA ASN A 56 -2.48 6.48 6.92
C ASN A 56 -3.86 6.67 7.55
N PRO A 57 -4.00 7.45 8.63
CA PRO A 57 -5.30 7.69 9.28
C PRO A 57 -6.37 8.32 8.37
N LYS A 58 -5.96 8.95 7.26
CA LYS A 58 -6.84 9.60 6.28
C LYS A 58 -7.16 8.72 5.07
N VAL A 59 -6.75 7.45 5.07
CA VAL A 59 -7.04 6.53 3.97
C VAL A 59 -8.55 6.38 3.78
N GLU A 60 -9.00 6.45 2.53
CA GLU A 60 -10.38 6.20 2.15
C GLU A 60 -10.56 4.72 1.81
N VAL A 61 -11.54 4.06 2.42
CA VAL A 61 -11.87 2.66 2.15
C VAL A 61 -13.25 2.58 1.52
N THR A 62 -13.31 2.05 0.31
CA THR A 62 -14.56 1.83 -0.42
C THR A 62 -14.76 0.33 -0.60
N SER A 63 -15.96 -0.14 -0.24
CA SER A 63 -16.31 -1.56 -0.39
C SER A 63 -17.60 -1.72 -1.18
N VAL A 64 -17.63 -2.72 -2.06
CA VAL A 64 -18.74 -3.00 -2.97
C VAL A 64 -19.08 -4.49 -2.98
N SER A 65 -20.34 -4.81 -3.27
CA SER A 65 -20.78 -6.20 -3.44
C SER A 65 -20.77 -6.59 -4.92
N ALA A 66 -20.07 -7.68 -5.23
CA ALA A 66 -20.11 -8.35 -6.51
C ALA A 66 -21.37 -9.21 -6.69
N ASP A 67 -22.11 -9.51 -5.63
CA ASP A 67 -23.28 -10.41 -5.61
C ASP A 67 -23.01 -11.79 -6.21
N TYR A 68 -21.76 -12.26 -6.08
CA TYR A 68 -21.26 -13.49 -6.70
C TYR A 68 -21.36 -13.51 -8.23
N ASP A 69 -21.51 -12.34 -8.86
CA ASP A 69 -21.53 -12.15 -10.31
C ASP A 69 -20.17 -11.62 -10.80
N LEU A 70 -19.56 -12.34 -11.74
CA LEU A 70 -18.24 -12.01 -12.28
C LEU A 70 -18.26 -10.71 -13.09
N ASN A 71 -19.30 -10.47 -13.87
CA ASN A 71 -19.40 -9.28 -14.72
C ASN A 71 -19.55 -8.03 -13.86
N LYS A 72 -20.35 -8.13 -12.78
CA LYS A 72 -20.51 -7.08 -11.78
C LYS A 72 -19.19 -6.81 -11.08
N GLN A 73 -18.44 -7.84 -10.68
CA GLN A 73 -17.14 -7.68 -10.02
C GLN A 73 -16.11 -6.96 -10.90
N VAL A 74 -16.06 -7.30 -12.19
CA VAL A 74 -15.10 -6.72 -13.15
C VAL A 74 -15.45 -5.26 -13.50
N SER A 75 -16.71 -4.85 -13.35
CA SER A 75 -17.20 -3.53 -13.78
C SER A 75 -17.23 -2.45 -12.67
N GLN A 76 -16.65 -2.73 -11.49
CA GLN A 76 -16.65 -1.81 -10.33
C GLN A 76 -15.68 -0.63 -10.45
#